data_AF-A0A2E8WCG7-F1
#
_entry.id   AF-A0A2E8WCG7-F1
#
_cell.length_a   1.000
_cell.length_b   1.000
_cell.length_c   1.000
_cell.angle_alpha   90.00
_cell.angle_beta   90.00
_cell.angle_gamma   90.00
#
_symmetry.space_group_name_H-M   'P 1'
#
loop_
_entity.id
_entity.type
_entity.pdbx_description
1 polymer ?
#
loop_
_entity_poly.entity_id
_entity_poly.type
_entity_poly.pdbx_seq_one_letter_code
_entity_poly.pdbx_strand_id
1 'polypeptide(L)'
;MSRSYQRTTGYGTRSGLALLFFVLFATPLHGQRPISGTHLIPRATQSSQPLTKQVRGPFRVGDNLTVPAYSFQLIGGGLYTTTTTCRYVGDHAYVFVEDVIWDGPRVDQSRLEALGNAFDNATARDPNRGIYDITTELFGAPPDVDGDPRILIVLLDVLDSPFTGTTVIGYFDTNNQTGQAMREIVYIDVNPLEIGDDLAKATLAHEFQHMIHWAGDPDEDKWVDEGCAEYAELACGYKDTTETAGETFLIAPNNSLTIWEDLPFDFDQTFLFFAYFAQRFGESGLSALVANDTNGIDGVNAILETIGDVRYDELFFDWSAATWFDADGKFGYDRITLGQVDRDTVSTSKRIVRKARLWGSDYLQLDQPGKYDVTLESLGDNTVVATLMLSDPDETGQISIAADPGSQTTASLYTSGLQAVAVTSTSGTGEDYALSFSPSTLQAGTPQATDSDRDGDVDFNDFLRFAEHFSTVAGRLGYNPTYDYNTDHAINFSDFLIFASHFGKSF
;
A
#
# COMPACT_ATOMS: atom_id res chain seq x y z
N MET A 1 -64.13 38.13 -24.26
CA MET A 1 -64.18 37.66 -25.66
C MET A 1 -62.98 36.75 -25.88
N SER A 2 -63.06 35.47 -25.53
CA SER A 2 -63.34 34.37 -26.45
C SER A 2 -62.39 34.29 -27.66
N ARG A 3 -61.43 33.36 -27.62
CA ARG A 3 -61.46 32.15 -28.47
C ARG A 3 -60.30 31.21 -28.11
N SER A 4 -60.70 30.01 -27.74
CA SER A 4 -59.94 28.76 -27.66
C SER A 4 -59.67 28.19 -29.05
N TYR A 5 -58.63 27.34 -29.17
CA TYR A 5 -58.74 26.04 -29.86
C TYR A 5 -57.64 25.06 -29.42
N GLN A 6 -58.05 23.82 -29.19
CA GLN A 6 -57.29 22.62 -28.77
C GLN A 6 -56.40 22.09 -29.92
N ARG A 7 -55.28 21.38 -29.68
CA ARG A 7 -55.07 19.92 -29.48
C ARG A 7 -53.53 19.73 -29.64
N THR A 8 -52.80 18.75 -29.11
CA THR A 8 -53.01 17.29 -29.10
C THR A 8 -51.99 16.65 -28.14
N THR A 9 -52.39 15.52 -27.57
CA THR A 9 -51.60 14.55 -26.80
C THR A 9 -50.50 13.88 -27.64
N GLY A 10 -49.29 13.78 -27.09
CA GLY A 10 -48.24 12.89 -27.57
C GLY A 10 -47.58 12.19 -26.38
N TYR A 11 -47.85 10.89 -26.24
CA TYR A 11 -47.08 10.00 -25.37
C TYR A 11 -45.70 9.79 -26.00
N GLY A 12 -44.65 10.13 -25.25
CA GLY A 12 -43.25 9.88 -25.62
C GLY A 12 -42.47 9.48 -24.38
N THR A 13 -42.00 8.25 -24.40
CA THR A 13 -41.13 7.56 -23.43
C THR A 13 -40.11 8.48 -22.75
N ARG A 14 -40.16 8.55 -21.41
CA ARG A 14 -39.08 9.11 -20.59
C ARG A 14 -37.95 8.08 -20.49
N SER A 15 -36.91 8.26 -21.27
CA SER A 15 -35.59 7.71 -20.97
C SER A 15 -35.06 8.46 -19.74
N GLY A 16 -34.95 7.78 -18.60
CA GLY A 16 -34.34 8.34 -17.40
C GLY A 16 -32.84 8.43 -17.61
N LEU A 17 -32.33 9.64 -17.91
CA LEU A 17 -30.93 9.96 -17.65
C LEU A 17 -30.78 10.05 -16.13
N ALA A 18 -30.10 9.07 -15.55
CA ALA A 18 -29.56 9.19 -14.20
C ALA A 18 -28.50 10.29 -14.23
N LEU A 19 -28.84 11.46 -13.69
CA LEU A 19 -27.86 12.50 -13.37
C LEU A 19 -27.04 11.96 -12.19
N LEU A 20 -25.83 11.47 -12.44
CA LEU A 20 -24.83 11.28 -11.39
C LEU A 20 -24.54 12.66 -10.80
N PHE A 21 -24.97 12.88 -9.56
CA PHE A 21 -24.50 14.00 -8.76
C PHE A 21 -23.08 13.67 -8.31
N PHE A 22 -22.07 14.24 -8.98
CA PHE A 22 -20.75 14.39 -8.38
C PHE A 22 -20.89 15.34 -7.19
N VAL A 23 -20.80 14.79 -5.98
CA VAL A 23 -20.60 15.59 -4.78
C VAL A 23 -19.14 16.03 -4.80
N LEU A 24 -18.88 17.22 -5.34
CA LEU A 24 -17.63 17.93 -5.13
C LEU A 24 -17.55 18.31 -3.65
N PHE A 25 -16.80 17.53 -2.87
CA PHE A 25 -16.24 18.06 -1.63
C PHE A 25 -15.21 19.11 -2.01
N ALA A 26 -15.55 20.38 -1.82
CA ALA A 26 -14.58 21.47 -1.84
C ALA A 26 -13.77 21.39 -0.55
N THR A 27 -12.76 20.52 -0.53
CA THR A 27 -11.66 20.61 0.42
C THR A 27 -10.81 21.84 0.08
N PRO A 28 -10.16 22.49 1.07
CA PRO A 28 -9.26 23.59 0.78
C PRO A 28 -8.14 23.09 -0.14
N LEU A 29 -7.81 23.89 -1.17
CA LEU A 29 -6.69 23.70 -2.09
C LEU A 29 -5.36 23.59 -1.32
N HIS A 30 -5.07 22.42 -0.78
CA HIS A 30 -3.69 21.94 -0.73
C HIS A 30 -3.31 21.68 -2.19
N GLY A 31 -2.17 22.20 -2.64
CA GLY A 31 -1.68 21.91 -3.99
C GLY A 31 -1.64 20.39 -4.19
N GLN A 32 -2.10 19.89 -5.35
CA GLN A 32 -2.02 18.46 -5.61
C GLN A 32 -0.56 18.00 -5.47
N ARG A 33 -0.36 16.90 -4.75
CA ARG A 33 0.95 16.25 -4.63
C ARG A 33 1.48 15.99 -6.05
N PRO A 34 2.74 16.33 -6.37
CA PRO A 34 3.33 15.95 -7.64
C PRO A 34 3.44 14.42 -7.74
N ILE A 35 3.30 13.87 -8.94
CA ILE A 35 3.20 12.42 -9.18
C ILE A 35 4.23 11.92 -10.19
N SER A 36 4.46 10.60 -10.20
CA SER A 36 5.11 9.93 -11.33
C SER A 36 4.21 9.95 -12.56
N GLY A 37 4.82 10.10 -13.74
CA GLY A 37 4.14 10.00 -15.03
C GLY A 37 4.18 8.59 -15.63
N THR A 38 4.90 7.64 -15.04
CA THR A 38 5.18 6.31 -15.64
C THR A 38 3.92 5.56 -16.05
N HIS A 39 2.93 5.47 -15.14
CA HIS A 39 1.67 4.79 -15.42
C HIS A 39 0.66 5.62 -16.23
N LEU A 40 0.95 6.89 -16.51
CA LEU A 40 0.10 7.74 -17.36
C LEU A 40 0.45 7.62 -18.84
N ILE A 41 1.61 7.05 -19.17
CA ILE A 41 2.06 6.85 -20.54
C ILE A 41 1.40 5.59 -21.12
N PRO A 42 0.72 5.69 -22.28
CA PRO A 42 0.18 4.52 -22.96
C PRO A 42 1.30 3.53 -23.33
N ARG A 43 1.23 2.30 -22.80
CA ARG A 43 2.18 1.23 -23.14
C ARG A 43 1.86 0.66 -24.53
N ALA A 44 2.87 0.47 -25.37
CA ALA A 44 2.69 -0.21 -26.65
C ALA A 44 2.34 -1.70 -26.42
N THR A 45 1.30 -2.20 -27.09
CA THR A 45 0.84 -3.59 -27.01
C THR A 45 1.74 -4.60 -27.74
N GLN A 46 2.97 -4.21 -28.12
CA GLN A 46 3.86 -5.11 -28.84
C GLN A 46 4.52 -6.10 -27.89
N SER A 47 4.30 -7.38 -28.18
CA SER A 47 4.98 -8.51 -27.54
C SER A 47 6.48 -8.28 -27.46
N SER A 48 7.05 -8.60 -26.28
CA SER A 48 8.48 -8.70 -25.94
C SER A 48 9.25 -9.71 -26.81
N GLN A 49 9.24 -9.54 -28.12
CA GLN A 49 10.24 -10.17 -28.97
C GLN A 49 11.57 -9.51 -28.63
N PRO A 50 12.61 -10.28 -28.23
CA PRO A 50 13.91 -9.71 -27.92
C PRO A 50 14.47 -9.04 -29.17
N LEU A 51 14.41 -7.70 -29.18
CA LEU A 51 15.05 -6.91 -30.22
C LEU A 51 16.56 -7.16 -30.14
N THR A 52 17.21 -7.29 -31.29
CA THR A 52 18.67 -7.46 -31.34
C THR A 52 19.31 -6.23 -30.73
N LYS A 53 20.11 -6.40 -29.66
CA LYS A 53 20.80 -5.30 -28.98
C LYS A 53 21.52 -4.41 -29.99
N GLN A 54 21.21 -3.12 -29.98
CA GLN A 54 21.92 -2.16 -30.83
C GLN A 54 23.10 -1.61 -30.04
N VAL A 55 24.28 -2.24 -30.17
CA VAL A 55 25.50 -1.75 -29.49
C VAL A 55 25.81 -0.32 -29.94
N ARG A 56 25.74 0.63 -29.01
CA ARG A 56 26.12 2.03 -29.24
C ARG A 56 27.41 2.38 -28.49
N GLY A 57 28.17 3.33 -29.04
CA GLY A 57 29.39 3.81 -28.38
C GLY A 57 29.07 4.72 -27.20
N PRO A 58 29.96 4.83 -26.21
CA PRO A 58 29.74 5.65 -25.04
C PRO A 58 29.72 7.15 -25.38
N PHE A 59 28.93 7.92 -24.64
CA PHE A 59 28.86 9.37 -24.78
C PHE A 59 29.97 10.08 -24.01
N ARG A 60 30.22 11.33 -24.41
CA ARG A 60 31.12 12.28 -23.74
C ARG A 60 30.36 13.55 -23.42
N VAL A 61 30.81 14.26 -22.40
CA VAL A 61 30.31 15.62 -22.12
C VAL A 61 30.41 16.48 -23.37
N GLY A 62 29.30 17.11 -23.74
CA GLY A 62 29.15 17.92 -24.94
C GLY A 62 28.57 17.18 -26.15
N ASP A 63 28.38 15.86 -26.09
CA ASP A 63 27.69 15.12 -27.14
C ASP A 63 26.19 15.47 -27.12
N ASN A 64 25.63 15.70 -28.31
CA ASN A 64 24.21 15.96 -28.47
C ASN A 64 23.44 14.67 -28.70
N LEU A 65 22.22 14.59 -28.16
CA LEU A 65 21.29 13.51 -28.42
C LEU A 65 19.88 14.08 -28.60
N THR A 66 19.20 13.70 -29.68
CA THR A 66 17.76 13.93 -29.78
C THR A 66 17.06 12.74 -29.18
N VAL A 67 16.26 12.98 -28.15
CA VAL A 67 15.50 11.94 -27.44
C VAL A 67 14.00 12.13 -27.68
N PRO A 68 13.21 11.05 -27.70
CA PRO A 68 11.76 11.16 -27.51
C PRO A 68 11.47 11.69 -26.10
N ALA A 69 10.31 12.31 -25.91
CA ALA A 69 9.79 12.73 -24.62
C ALA A 69 8.25 12.74 -24.69
N TYR A 70 7.58 12.74 -23.53
CA TYR A 70 6.13 12.70 -23.46
C TYR A 70 5.56 13.99 -22.88
N SER A 71 4.53 14.54 -23.55
CA SER A 71 3.76 15.68 -23.06
C SER A 71 2.48 15.19 -22.38
N PHE A 72 2.29 15.55 -21.12
CA PHE A 72 1.11 15.19 -20.32
C PHE A 72 -0.03 16.21 -20.47
N GLN A 73 0.07 17.15 -21.42
CA GLN A 73 -0.99 18.10 -21.72
C GLN A 73 -2.26 17.39 -22.22
N LEU A 74 -3.40 17.65 -21.56
CA LEU A 74 -4.71 17.12 -21.96
C LEU A 74 -5.06 17.39 -23.44
N ILE A 75 -4.69 18.56 -23.97
CA ILE A 75 -4.93 18.95 -25.36
C ILE A 75 -3.58 19.12 -26.05
N GLY A 76 -3.31 18.28 -27.05
CA GLY A 76 -2.07 18.33 -27.83
C GLY A 76 -0.87 17.63 -27.17
N GLY A 77 -1.09 16.89 -26.07
CA GLY A 77 -0.08 16.02 -25.48
C GLY A 77 0.23 14.78 -26.31
N GLY A 78 1.13 13.95 -25.80
CA GLY A 78 1.69 12.78 -26.48
C GLY A 78 3.19 12.93 -26.78
N LEU A 79 3.70 12.02 -27.61
CA LEU A 79 5.11 11.93 -27.94
C LEU A 79 5.59 13.15 -28.75
N TYR A 80 6.73 13.69 -28.33
CA TYR A 80 7.52 14.68 -29.06
C TYR A 80 9.00 14.31 -29.00
N THR A 81 9.86 15.09 -29.65
CA THR A 81 11.32 14.93 -29.55
C THR A 81 11.94 16.24 -29.11
N THR A 82 12.97 16.15 -28.27
CA THR A 82 13.77 17.30 -27.87
C THR A 82 15.26 17.02 -28.05
N THR A 83 16.05 18.10 -28.19
CA THR A 83 17.52 18.01 -28.28
C THR A 83 18.13 18.29 -26.93
N THR A 84 18.98 17.37 -26.51
CA THR A 84 19.68 17.43 -25.24
C THR A 84 21.20 17.36 -25.48
N THR A 85 21.95 17.87 -24.51
CA THR A 85 23.42 17.76 -24.48
C THR A 85 23.83 16.96 -23.25
N CYS A 86 24.78 16.03 -23.40
CA CYS A 86 25.40 15.32 -22.27
C CYS A 86 26.21 16.31 -21.42
N ARG A 87 25.87 16.44 -20.14
CA ARG A 87 26.51 17.36 -19.18
C ARG A 87 27.28 16.63 -18.08
N TYR A 88 26.95 15.36 -17.83
CA TYR A 88 27.63 14.50 -16.87
C TYR A 88 27.85 13.12 -17.47
N VAL A 89 29.02 12.55 -17.19
CA VAL A 89 29.34 11.15 -17.45
C VAL A 89 29.92 10.61 -16.15
N GLY A 90 29.30 9.60 -15.57
CA GLY A 90 29.87 8.89 -14.44
C GLY A 90 29.98 7.39 -14.72
N ASP A 91 29.93 6.57 -13.69
CA ASP A 91 30.18 5.13 -13.81
C ASP A 91 28.92 4.37 -14.23
N HIS A 92 27.74 4.77 -13.72
CA HIS A 92 26.46 4.13 -14.01
C HIS A 92 25.46 5.02 -14.76
N ALA A 93 25.76 6.32 -14.97
CA ALA A 93 24.85 7.20 -15.69
C ALA A 93 25.51 8.20 -16.65
N TYR A 94 24.71 8.63 -17.61
CA TYR A 94 24.84 9.91 -18.30
C TYR A 94 23.73 10.85 -17.87
N VAL A 95 24.05 12.12 -17.60
CA VAL A 95 23.01 13.16 -17.44
C VAL A 95 22.97 14.01 -18.69
N PHE A 96 21.84 13.95 -19.40
CA PHE A 96 21.51 14.77 -20.54
C PHE A 96 20.55 15.87 -20.13
N VAL A 97 20.81 17.09 -20.60
CA VAL A 97 19.97 18.25 -20.28
C VAL A 97 19.41 18.82 -21.56
N GLU A 98 18.10 19.08 -21.60
CA GLU A 98 17.45 19.79 -22.69
C GLU A 98 18.12 21.16 -22.90
N ASP A 99 18.48 21.47 -24.15
CA ASP A 99 19.35 22.61 -24.44
C ASP A 99 18.75 23.95 -24.00
N VAL A 100 17.42 24.06 -24.00
CA VAL A 100 16.72 25.30 -23.66
C VAL A 100 16.66 25.60 -22.16
N ILE A 101 16.93 24.62 -21.29
CA ILE A 101 16.91 24.77 -19.83
C ILE A 101 18.31 24.85 -19.20
N TRP A 102 19.37 24.58 -19.98
CA TRP A 102 20.74 24.61 -19.50
C TRP A 102 21.18 26.02 -19.06
N ASP A 103 21.95 26.10 -17.96
CA ASP A 103 22.43 27.36 -17.36
C ASP A 103 21.27 28.30 -16.91
N GLY A 104 20.12 27.68 -16.60
CA GLY A 104 18.96 28.32 -16.01
C GLY A 104 18.99 28.32 -14.48
N PRO A 105 18.02 28.97 -13.80
CA PRO A 105 18.03 29.10 -12.33
C PRO A 105 17.91 27.78 -11.56
N ARG A 106 17.36 26.74 -12.18
CA ARG A 106 17.09 25.42 -11.58
C ARG A 106 18.07 24.33 -12.00
N VAL A 107 18.83 24.57 -13.07
CA VAL A 107 19.77 23.61 -13.66
C VAL A 107 21.11 24.30 -13.90
N ASP A 108 22.02 24.11 -12.97
CA ASP A 108 23.41 24.53 -13.06
C ASP A 108 24.36 23.34 -12.89
N GLN A 109 25.64 23.54 -13.17
CA GLN A 109 26.66 22.50 -13.09
C GLN A 109 26.76 21.86 -11.70
N SER A 110 26.65 22.66 -10.63
CA SER A 110 26.82 22.17 -9.25
C SER A 110 25.66 21.26 -8.85
N ARG A 111 24.43 21.62 -9.21
CA ARG A 111 23.24 20.82 -8.92
C ARG A 111 23.20 19.54 -9.75
N LEU A 112 23.60 19.64 -11.01
CA LEU A 112 23.74 18.48 -11.89
C LEU A 112 24.79 17.47 -11.38
N GLU A 113 25.94 17.96 -10.91
CA GLU A 113 26.96 17.12 -10.27
C GLU A 113 26.44 16.47 -8.98
N ALA A 114 25.61 17.18 -8.19
CA ALA A 114 24.98 16.61 -7.00
C ALA A 114 24.01 15.47 -7.35
N LEU A 115 23.20 15.61 -8.40
CA LEU A 115 22.30 14.55 -8.88
C LEU A 115 23.08 13.35 -9.42
N GLY A 116 24.08 13.60 -10.28
CA GLY A 116 24.94 12.53 -10.82
C GLY A 116 25.68 11.77 -9.72
N ASN A 117 26.21 12.50 -8.71
CA ASN A 117 26.85 11.88 -7.56
C ASN A 117 25.87 11.08 -6.69
N ALA A 118 24.63 11.54 -6.54
CA ALA A 118 23.58 10.80 -5.84
C ALA A 118 23.31 9.47 -6.52
N PHE A 119 23.25 9.46 -7.85
CA PHE A 119 23.00 8.25 -8.61
C PHE A 119 24.16 7.25 -8.56
N ASP A 120 25.40 7.73 -8.80
CA ASP A 120 26.55 6.85 -8.99
C ASP A 120 27.30 6.49 -7.71
N ASN A 121 27.38 7.39 -6.72
CA ASN A 121 28.45 7.29 -5.70
C ASN A 121 27.95 7.28 -4.25
N ALA A 122 26.97 8.12 -3.91
CA ALA A 122 26.61 8.33 -2.51
C ALA A 122 25.17 8.83 -2.34
N THR A 123 24.42 8.20 -1.45
CA THR A 123 23.08 8.62 -1.06
C THR A 123 23.05 9.27 0.31
N ALA A 124 21.90 9.85 0.69
CA ALA A 124 21.67 10.32 2.06
C ALA A 124 21.70 9.16 3.08
N ARG A 125 21.33 7.95 2.64
CA ARG A 125 21.37 6.73 3.46
C ARG A 125 22.78 6.16 3.62
N ASP A 126 23.56 6.12 2.54
CA ASP A 126 24.90 5.53 2.54
C ASP A 126 25.89 6.40 1.74
N PRO A 127 26.96 6.92 2.38
CA PRO A 127 27.93 7.78 1.71
C PRO A 127 28.87 7.05 0.74
N ASN A 128 28.79 5.73 0.62
CA ASN A 128 29.64 4.93 -0.28
C ASN A 128 28.84 4.17 -1.35
N ARG A 129 27.53 4.39 -1.43
CA ARG A 129 26.65 3.71 -2.38
C ARG A 129 25.71 4.71 -3.01
N GLY A 130 25.67 4.71 -4.34
CA GLY A 130 24.73 5.53 -5.10
C GLY A 130 23.31 4.94 -5.11
N ILE A 131 22.36 5.70 -5.65
CA ILE A 131 21.00 5.20 -5.96
C ILE A 131 21.12 3.92 -6.79
N TYR A 132 22.02 3.89 -7.78
CA TYR A 132 22.24 2.72 -8.63
C TYR A 132 22.56 1.47 -7.78
N ASP A 133 23.53 1.56 -6.88
CA ASP A 133 23.94 0.42 -6.06
C ASP A 133 22.84 -0.06 -5.12
N ILE A 134 22.12 0.86 -4.48
CA ILE A 134 21.05 0.53 -3.51
C ILE A 134 19.87 -0.12 -4.22
N THR A 135 19.36 0.52 -5.27
CA THR A 135 18.18 0.03 -6.00
C THR A 135 18.47 -1.25 -6.76
N THR A 136 19.67 -1.43 -7.34
CA THR A 136 19.99 -2.68 -8.05
C THR A 136 20.27 -3.85 -7.12
N GLU A 137 20.80 -3.61 -5.92
CA GLU A 137 20.89 -4.66 -4.89
C GLU A 137 19.49 -5.06 -4.41
N LEU A 138 18.59 -4.10 -4.20
CA LEU A 138 17.24 -4.38 -3.69
C LEU A 138 16.33 -5.01 -4.74
N PHE A 139 16.31 -4.50 -5.97
CA PHE A 139 15.25 -4.80 -6.92
C PHE A 139 15.71 -5.59 -8.14
N GLY A 140 17.04 -5.75 -8.31
CA GLY A 140 17.63 -6.49 -9.43
C GLY A 140 18.30 -5.60 -10.47
N ALA A 141 18.73 -6.21 -11.58
CA ALA A 141 19.45 -5.49 -12.62
C ALA A 141 18.51 -4.69 -13.53
N PRO A 142 18.89 -3.49 -13.98
CA PRO A 142 18.14 -2.78 -15.00
C PRO A 142 18.22 -3.51 -16.35
N PRO A 143 17.31 -3.20 -17.30
CA PRO A 143 17.44 -3.68 -18.67
C PRO A 143 18.70 -3.12 -19.35
N ASP A 144 19.11 -3.76 -20.45
CA ASP A 144 20.24 -3.32 -21.28
C ASP A 144 19.93 -3.63 -22.75
N VAL A 145 19.20 -2.72 -23.40
CA VAL A 145 18.73 -2.87 -24.78
C VAL A 145 19.74 -2.35 -25.81
N ASP A 146 20.70 -1.51 -25.39
CA ASP A 146 21.66 -0.85 -26.27
C ASP A 146 23.15 -1.23 -26.04
N GLY A 147 23.41 -2.11 -25.08
CA GLY A 147 24.74 -2.62 -24.77
C GLY A 147 25.65 -1.64 -24.02
N ASP A 148 25.18 -0.45 -23.66
CA ASP A 148 25.86 0.47 -22.73
C ASP A 148 25.25 0.29 -21.33
N PRO A 149 26.04 -0.12 -20.31
CA PRO A 149 25.49 -0.35 -18.97
C PRO A 149 25.05 0.92 -18.24
N ARG A 150 25.24 2.11 -18.83
CA ARG A 150 24.86 3.38 -18.21
C ARG A 150 23.44 3.79 -18.53
N ILE A 151 22.73 4.22 -17.50
CA ILE A 151 21.37 4.77 -17.60
C ILE A 151 21.44 6.22 -18.10
N LEU A 152 20.53 6.59 -19.01
CA LEU A 152 20.36 7.97 -19.46
C LEU A 152 19.36 8.68 -18.55
N ILE A 153 19.85 9.62 -17.76
CA ILE A 153 19.02 10.54 -16.99
C ILE A 153 18.81 11.79 -17.86
N VAL A 154 17.57 12.06 -18.26
CA VAL A 154 17.21 13.22 -19.08
C VAL A 154 16.49 14.25 -18.23
N LEU A 155 17.09 15.43 -18.11
CA LEU A 155 16.50 16.60 -17.47
C LEU A 155 15.78 17.45 -18.53
N LEU A 156 14.50 17.73 -18.29
CA LEU A 156 13.65 18.57 -19.14
C LEU A 156 12.58 19.30 -18.32
N ASP A 157 11.93 20.31 -18.89
CA ASP A 157 10.72 20.91 -18.32
C ASP A 157 9.52 20.06 -18.77
N VAL A 158 8.97 19.24 -17.87
CA VAL A 158 7.88 18.32 -18.21
C VAL A 158 6.65 19.15 -18.59
N LEU A 159 6.06 18.81 -19.75
CA LEU A 159 4.88 19.51 -20.25
C LEU A 159 3.61 19.01 -19.54
N ASP A 160 3.40 19.53 -18.34
CA ASP A 160 2.22 19.26 -17.51
C ASP A 160 0.93 19.86 -18.08
N SER A 161 -0.24 19.32 -17.66
CA SER A 161 -1.53 19.89 -18.03
C SER A 161 -1.99 20.98 -17.07
N PRO A 162 -2.06 22.26 -17.50
CA PRO A 162 -2.59 23.32 -16.65
C PRO A 162 -4.10 23.18 -16.37
N PHE A 163 -4.79 22.27 -17.06
CA PHE A 163 -6.23 22.04 -16.92
C PHE A 163 -6.55 21.01 -15.84
N THR A 164 -5.70 20.02 -15.62
CA THR A 164 -5.90 19.01 -14.57
C THR A 164 -5.37 19.48 -13.22
N GLY A 165 -4.38 20.38 -13.23
CA GLY A 165 -3.67 20.80 -12.01
C GLY A 165 -2.67 19.75 -11.51
N THR A 166 -2.43 18.71 -12.31
CA THR A 166 -1.47 17.63 -12.03
C THR A 166 -0.08 18.09 -12.41
N THR A 167 0.88 17.85 -11.53
CA THR A 167 2.31 18.07 -11.79
C THR A 167 3.01 16.73 -11.87
N VAL A 168 3.63 16.43 -13.01
CA VAL A 168 4.44 15.23 -13.21
C VAL A 168 5.90 15.57 -13.00
N ILE A 169 6.53 14.92 -12.03
CA ILE A 169 7.90 15.26 -11.60
C ILE A 169 8.98 14.35 -12.20
N GLY A 170 8.58 13.22 -12.75
CA GLY A 170 9.47 12.27 -13.41
C GLY A 170 8.65 11.19 -14.11
N TYR A 171 9.31 10.44 -14.98
CA TYR A 171 8.73 9.24 -15.56
C TYR A 171 9.80 8.34 -16.19
N PHE A 172 9.47 7.05 -16.26
CA PHE A 172 10.06 6.03 -17.08
C PHE A 172 9.09 5.65 -18.22
N ASP A 173 9.50 5.90 -19.48
CA ASP A 173 8.73 5.47 -20.65
C ASP A 173 9.21 4.10 -21.13
N THR A 174 8.46 3.05 -20.79
CA THR A 174 8.72 1.66 -21.23
C THR A 174 8.89 1.53 -22.75
N ASN A 175 8.28 2.41 -23.56
CA ASN A 175 8.41 2.36 -25.01
C ASN A 175 9.83 2.70 -25.48
N ASN A 176 10.65 3.37 -24.67
CA ASN A 176 12.05 3.61 -24.98
C ASN A 176 12.89 2.33 -25.02
N GLN A 177 12.45 1.28 -24.32
CA GLN A 177 13.09 -0.04 -24.33
C GLN A 177 12.91 -0.74 -25.69
N THR A 178 11.85 -0.40 -26.42
CA THR A 178 11.51 -1.04 -27.69
C THR A 178 11.31 -0.03 -28.82
N GLY A 179 12.22 0.00 -29.78
CA GLY A 179 12.00 0.68 -31.07
C GLY A 179 11.94 2.22 -31.06
N GLN A 180 11.49 2.88 -29.98
CA GLN A 180 11.37 4.34 -29.90
C GLN A 180 12.74 5.01 -29.73
N ALA A 181 13.45 4.69 -28.65
CA ALA A 181 14.82 5.10 -28.42
C ALA A 181 15.81 3.93 -28.55
N MET A 182 15.37 2.73 -28.14
CA MET A 182 16.21 1.58 -27.80
C MET A 182 17.31 2.01 -26.83
N ARG A 183 16.91 2.54 -25.66
CA ARG A 183 17.78 2.98 -24.55
C ARG A 183 17.05 2.97 -23.21
N GLU A 184 17.81 2.82 -22.13
CA GLU A 184 17.39 3.00 -20.74
C GLU A 184 17.33 4.48 -20.37
N ILE A 185 16.15 5.09 -20.48
CA ILE A 185 15.96 6.53 -20.20
C ILE A 185 15.02 6.73 -19.00
N VAL A 186 15.48 7.46 -18.00
CA VAL A 186 14.66 8.07 -16.94
C VAL A 186 14.57 9.57 -17.20
N TYR A 187 13.37 10.13 -17.12
CA TYR A 187 13.14 11.58 -17.25
C TYR A 187 12.85 12.19 -15.89
N ILE A 188 13.51 13.30 -15.59
CA ILE A 188 13.30 14.07 -14.36
C ILE A 188 12.91 15.48 -14.75
N ASP A 189 11.80 15.93 -14.21
CA ASP A 189 11.35 17.31 -14.37
C ASP A 189 12.30 18.28 -13.67
N VAL A 190 12.46 19.47 -14.22
CA VAL A 190 13.25 20.54 -13.62
C VAL A 190 12.39 21.72 -13.17
N ASN A 191 11.06 21.62 -13.28
CA ASN A 191 10.15 22.69 -12.89
C ASN A 191 8.74 22.14 -12.56
N PRO A 192 8.45 21.89 -11.27
CA PRO A 192 8.89 22.73 -10.17
C PRO A 192 10.14 22.25 -9.43
N LEU A 193 10.69 21.07 -9.76
CA LEU A 193 11.81 20.48 -9.04
C LEU A 193 13.09 21.32 -9.10
N GLU A 194 13.89 21.21 -8.05
CA GLU A 194 15.27 21.69 -8.03
C GLU A 194 16.19 20.46 -8.03
N ILE A 195 16.92 20.21 -9.11
CA ILE A 195 17.60 18.92 -9.33
C ILE A 195 18.70 18.56 -8.31
N GLY A 196 19.14 19.53 -7.51
CA GLY A 196 20.11 19.31 -6.42
C GLY A 196 19.47 18.90 -5.09
N ASP A 197 18.15 19.04 -4.97
CA ASP A 197 17.40 18.81 -3.73
C ASP A 197 16.99 17.34 -3.62
N ASP A 198 16.57 16.94 -2.42
CA ASP A 198 16.28 15.53 -2.13
C ASP A 198 15.03 15.03 -2.86
N LEU A 199 14.05 15.90 -3.13
CA LEU A 199 12.86 15.50 -3.91
C LEU A 199 13.25 15.02 -5.32
N ALA A 200 14.17 15.71 -6.01
CA ALA A 200 14.62 15.26 -7.34
C ALA A 200 15.38 13.94 -7.30
N LYS A 201 16.14 13.69 -6.22
CA LYS A 201 16.86 12.42 -6.01
C LYS A 201 15.90 11.29 -5.62
N ALA A 202 14.85 11.59 -4.85
CA ALA A 202 13.75 10.68 -4.56
C ALA A 202 13.06 10.28 -5.86
N THR A 203 12.66 11.25 -6.69
CA THR A 203 12.07 10.97 -8.01
C THR A 203 12.99 10.12 -8.88
N LEU A 204 14.30 10.40 -8.89
CA LEU A 204 15.25 9.58 -9.64
C LEU A 204 15.31 8.13 -9.13
N ALA A 205 15.31 7.90 -7.82
CA ALA A 205 15.26 6.55 -7.24
C ALA A 205 13.94 5.84 -7.58
N HIS A 206 12.83 6.56 -7.50
CA HIS A 206 11.48 6.09 -7.82
C HIS A 206 11.38 5.62 -9.29
N GLU A 207 11.71 6.48 -10.24
CA GLU A 207 11.62 6.15 -11.66
C GLU A 207 12.63 5.10 -12.10
N PHE A 208 13.80 5.04 -11.43
CA PHE A 208 14.75 3.97 -11.68
C PHE A 208 14.26 2.61 -11.15
N GLN A 209 13.52 2.60 -10.02
CA GLN A 209 12.88 1.39 -9.54
C GLN A 209 11.86 0.86 -10.55
N HIS A 210 11.00 1.71 -11.13
CA HIS A 210 10.06 1.28 -12.17
C HIS A 210 10.77 0.64 -13.38
N MET A 211 11.92 1.19 -13.77
CA MET A 211 12.73 0.61 -14.86
C MET A 211 13.23 -0.80 -14.53
N ILE A 212 13.73 -1.00 -13.31
CA ILE A 212 14.20 -2.32 -12.84
C ILE A 212 13.02 -3.28 -12.75
N HIS A 213 11.92 -2.84 -12.15
CA HIS A 213 10.72 -3.67 -11.95
C HIS A 213 10.17 -4.17 -13.29
N TRP A 214 10.01 -3.26 -14.26
CA TRP A 214 9.54 -3.60 -15.60
C TRP A 214 10.41 -4.66 -16.30
N ALA A 215 11.71 -4.72 -16.00
CA ALA A 215 12.60 -5.72 -16.60
C ALA A 215 12.36 -7.14 -16.05
N GLY A 216 11.87 -7.26 -14.81
CA GLY A 216 11.48 -8.51 -14.18
C GLY A 216 10.03 -8.88 -14.42
N ASP A 217 9.11 -7.95 -14.12
CA ASP A 217 7.66 -8.08 -14.24
C ASP A 217 7.05 -6.81 -14.88
N PRO A 218 6.80 -6.82 -16.20
CA PRO A 218 6.24 -5.68 -16.90
C PRO A 218 4.71 -5.51 -16.74
N ASP A 219 4.00 -6.46 -16.13
CA ASP A 219 2.53 -6.44 -16.00
C ASP A 219 2.01 -6.46 -14.55
N GLU A 220 2.89 -6.29 -13.57
CA GLU A 220 2.56 -6.11 -12.15
C GLU A 220 1.41 -5.10 -11.90
N ASP A 221 0.61 -5.40 -10.89
CA ASP A 221 -0.44 -4.54 -10.35
C ASP A 221 0.15 -3.23 -9.82
N LYS A 222 -0.45 -2.13 -10.23
CA LYS A 222 0.05 -0.77 -9.98
C LYS A 222 0.35 -0.47 -8.51
N TRP A 223 -0.45 -0.97 -7.57
CA TRP A 223 -0.23 -0.71 -6.14
C TRP A 223 1.08 -1.33 -5.63
N VAL A 224 1.50 -2.48 -6.19
CA VAL A 224 2.78 -3.11 -5.86
C VAL A 224 3.93 -2.35 -6.49
N ASP A 225 3.81 -1.99 -7.78
CA ASP A 225 4.82 -1.25 -8.52
C ASP A 225 5.12 0.11 -7.87
N GLU A 226 4.10 0.92 -7.64
CA GLU A 226 4.20 2.21 -6.96
C GLU A 226 4.69 2.07 -5.52
N GLY A 227 4.24 1.03 -4.79
CA GLY A 227 4.69 0.77 -3.43
C GLY A 227 6.18 0.47 -3.32
N CYS A 228 6.72 -0.30 -4.26
CA CYS A 228 8.14 -0.57 -4.35
C CYS A 228 8.93 0.67 -4.79
N ALA A 229 8.39 1.48 -5.71
CA ALA A 229 9.00 2.73 -6.15
C ALA A 229 9.10 3.75 -5.00
N GLU A 230 8.02 3.92 -4.23
CA GLU A 230 7.98 4.74 -3.03
C GLU A 230 8.96 4.24 -1.95
N TYR A 231 9.10 2.92 -1.80
CA TYR A 231 10.11 2.35 -0.89
C TYR A 231 11.55 2.64 -1.36
N ALA A 232 11.81 2.69 -2.68
CA ALA A 232 13.14 3.01 -3.21
C ALA A 232 13.61 4.40 -2.77
N GLU A 233 12.70 5.37 -2.68
CA GLU A 233 12.97 6.70 -2.12
C GLU A 233 13.48 6.60 -0.67
N LEU A 234 12.84 5.77 0.15
CA LEU A 234 13.19 5.56 1.56
C LEU A 234 14.49 4.76 1.71
N ALA A 235 14.71 3.76 0.86
CA ALA A 235 15.93 2.96 0.82
C ALA A 235 17.15 3.83 0.51
N CYS A 236 17.03 4.80 -0.40
CA CYS A 236 18.07 5.76 -0.71
C CYS A 236 18.17 6.92 0.31
N GLY A 237 17.22 7.03 1.24
CA GLY A 237 17.20 8.08 2.27
C GLY A 237 16.75 9.45 1.77
N TYR A 238 16.04 9.51 0.63
CA TYR A 238 15.50 10.75 0.07
C TYR A 238 13.99 10.92 0.29
N LYS A 239 13.31 9.88 0.80
CA LYS A 239 11.92 10.00 1.24
C LYS A 239 11.83 10.98 2.41
N ASP A 240 10.98 12.00 2.28
CA ASP A 240 10.68 12.88 3.40
C ASP A 240 9.83 12.14 4.43
N THR A 241 10.44 11.85 5.57
CA THR A 241 9.79 11.22 6.73
C THR A 241 9.81 12.15 7.96
N THR A 242 10.07 13.44 7.77
CA THR A 242 10.36 14.39 8.87
C THR A 242 9.11 14.98 9.53
N GLU A 243 7.96 14.95 8.85
CA GLU A 243 6.66 15.30 9.44
C GLU A 243 5.80 14.05 9.65
N THR A 244 5.10 13.60 8.60
CA THR A 244 4.18 12.47 8.63
C THR A 244 4.24 11.75 7.28
N ALA A 245 4.83 10.55 7.23
CA ALA A 245 5.16 9.93 5.94
C ALA A 245 3.95 9.36 5.16
N GLY A 246 2.73 9.57 5.63
CA GLY A 246 1.49 9.16 4.96
C GLY A 246 0.28 10.03 5.33
N GLU A 247 0.49 11.35 5.48
CA GLU A 247 -0.52 12.30 5.94
C GLU A 247 -1.87 12.16 5.21
N THR A 248 -1.86 12.01 3.87
CA THR A 248 -3.09 11.99 3.09
C THR A 248 -3.85 10.68 3.23
N PHE A 249 -3.16 9.56 3.44
CA PHE A 249 -3.80 8.30 3.80
C PHE A 249 -4.36 8.34 5.23
N LEU A 250 -3.59 8.88 6.19
CA LEU A 250 -3.97 8.88 7.59
C LEU A 250 -5.26 9.67 7.86
N ILE A 251 -5.59 10.68 7.04
CA ILE A 251 -6.87 11.41 7.14
C ILE A 251 -8.07 10.72 6.45
N ALA A 252 -7.82 9.70 5.63
CA ALA A 252 -8.85 8.96 4.89
C ALA A 252 -8.50 7.47 4.76
N PRO A 253 -8.32 6.73 5.88
CA PRO A 253 -7.71 5.41 5.89
C PRO A 253 -8.59 4.28 5.33
N ASN A 254 -9.89 4.53 5.19
CA ASN A 254 -10.84 3.60 4.58
C ASN A 254 -10.80 3.71 3.04
N ASN A 255 -9.59 3.66 2.48
CA ASN A 255 -9.30 3.62 1.06
C ASN A 255 -8.80 2.22 0.67
N SER A 256 -9.10 1.77 -0.55
CA SER A 256 -8.70 0.44 -0.99
C SER A 256 -7.22 0.42 -1.34
N LEU A 257 -6.43 -0.44 -0.68
CA LEU A 257 -5.02 -0.62 -1.02
C LEU A 257 -4.83 -1.17 -2.44
N THR A 258 -5.76 -1.99 -2.92
CA THR A 258 -5.61 -2.74 -4.19
C THR A 258 -6.41 -2.16 -5.35
N ILE A 259 -7.37 -1.28 -5.10
CA ILE A 259 -8.10 -0.57 -6.16
C ILE A 259 -7.51 0.83 -6.29
N TRP A 260 -6.67 1.01 -7.31
CA TRP A 260 -5.91 2.23 -7.53
C TRP A 260 -6.73 3.31 -8.26
N GLU A 261 -6.78 4.53 -7.72
CA GLU A 261 -7.53 5.66 -8.30
C GLU A 261 -6.63 6.86 -8.70
N ASP A 262 -5.30 6.72 -8.57
CA ASP A 262 -4.32 7.79 -8.84
C ASP A 262 -4.51 9.02 -7.95
N LEU A 263 -4.87 8.78 -6.69
CA LEU A 263 -5.09 9.82 -5.69
C LEU A 263 -3.95 9.83 -4.66
N PRO A 264 -3.63 10.98 -4.05
CA PRO A 264 -2.47 11.08 -3.14
C PRO A 264 -2.47 10.05 -2.00
N PHE A 265 -3.65 9.67 -1.51
CA PHE A 265 -3.79 8.68 -0.47
C PHE A 265 -3.42 7.26 -0.91
N ASP A 266 -3.51 6.92 -2.21
CA ASP A 266 -3.12 5.60 -2.74
C ASP A 266 -1.60 5.41 -2.58
N PHE A 267 -0.83 6.44 -2.96
CA PHE A 267 0.63 6.48 -2.84
C PHE A 267 1.09 6.39 -1.39
N ASP A 268 0.51 7.19 -0.49
CA ASP A 268 0.82 7.15 0.94
C ASP A 268 0.48 5.78 1.55
N GLN A 269 -0.66 5.21 1.17
CA GLN A 269 -1.13 3.92 1.67
C GLN A 269 -0.19 2.78 1.27
N THR A 270 0.16 2.70 -0.02
CA THR A 270 1.05 1.65 -0.51
C THR A 270 2.48 1.80 0.03
N PHE A 271 2.99 3.04 0.12
CA PHE A 271 4.28 3.32 0.74
C PHE A 271 4.33 2.79 2.18
N LEU A 272 3.34 3.12 3.00
CA LEU A 272 3.27 2.65 4.39
C LEU A 272 3.17 1.12 4.46
N PHE A 273 2.38 0.49 3.59
CA PHE A 273 2.27 -0.96 3.54
C PHE A 273 3.60 -1.65 3.20
N PHE A 274 4.31 -1.19 2.16
CA PHE A 274 5.58 -1.80 1.76
C PHE A 274 6.75 -1.45 2.68
N ALA A 275 6.72 -0.28 3.33
CA ALA A 275 7.65 0.02 4.41
C ALA A 275 7.47 -0.94 5.60
N TYR A 276 6.23 -1.24 5.96
CA TYR A 276 5.91 -2.23 6.99
C TYR A 276 6.31 -3.65 6.56
N PHE A 277 6.01 -4.04 5.32
CA PHE A 277 6.45 -5.32 4.75
C PHE A 277 7.97 -5.49 4.87
N ALA A 278 8.75 -4.48 4.46
CA ALA A 278 10.21 -4.53 4.53
C ALA A 278 10.73 -4.58 5.98
N GLN A 279 10.04 -3.94 6.93
CA GLN A 279 10.39 -4.06 8.34
C GLN A 279 10.15 -5.48 8.87
N ARG A 280 9.02 -6.09 8.52
CA ARG A 280 8.62 -7.42 9.00
C ARG A 280 9.48 -8.53 8.40
N PHE A 281 9.86 -8.40 7.13
CA PHE A 281 10.48 -9.50 6.37
C PHE A 281 11.86 -9.17 5.80
N GLY A 282 12.37 -7.96 6.08
CA GLY A 282 13.62 -7.46 5.51
C GLY A 282 13.48 -7.01 4.06
N GLU A 283 14.45 -6.22 3.60
CA GLU A 283 14.55 -5.81 2.19
C GLU A 283 14.69 -7.01 1.25
N SER A 284 15.21 -8.16 1.72
CA SER A 284 15.23 -9.41 0.95
C SER A 284 13.84 -9.92 0.56
N GLY A 285 12.81 -9.63 1.36
CA GLY A 285 11.43 -9.93 1.00
C GLY A 285 10.97 -9.09 -0.20
N LEU A 286 11.31 -7.80 -0.22
CA LEU A 286 10.98 -6.91 -1.34
C LEU A 286 11.74 -7.33 -2.61
N SER A 287 13.02 -7.71 -2.46
CA SER A 287 13.81 -8.27 -3.56
C SER A 287 13.16 -9.50 -4.18
N ALA A 288 12.64 -10.41 -3.33
CA ALA A 288 11.96 -11.60 -3.80
C ALA A 288 10.62 -11.27 -4.48
N LEU A 289 9.90 -10.26 -3.99
CA LEU A 289 8.64 -9.80 -4.58
C LEU A 289 8.84 -9.25 -5.98
N VAL A 290 9.75 -8.29 -6.16
CA VAL A 290 10.02 -7.69 -7.49
C VAL A 290 10.58 -8.70 -8.50
N ALA A 291 11.20 -9.80 -8.02
CA ALA A 291 11.69 -10.87 -8.87
C ALA A 291 10.62 -11.93 -9.24
N ASN A 292 9.41 -11.83 -8.69
CA ASN A 292 8.29 -12.74 -8.95
C ASN A 292 7.41 -12.15 -10.06
N ASP A 293 7.04 -12.96 -11.05
CA ASP A 293 6.19 -12.56 -12.19
C ASP A 293 4.69 -12.81 -11.94
N THR A 294 4.30 -12.97 -10.67
CA THR A 294 2.90 -13.11 -10.24
C THR A 294 2.45 -11.81 -9.61
N ASN A 295 1.27 -11.34 -10.00
CA ASN A 295 0.87 -9.96 -9.73
C ASN A 295 0.06 -9.84 -8.42
N GLY A 296 0.13 -8.65 -7.83
CA GLY A 296 -0.74 -8.21 -6.76
C GLY A 296 -0.70 -9.09 -5.52
N ILE A 297 -1.89 -9.39 -4.96
CA ILE A 297 -2.01 -10.22 -3.74
C ILE A 297 -1.44 -11.62 -3.96
N ASP A 298 -1.55 -12.19 -5.16
CA ASP A 298 -1.04 -13.52 -5.46
C ASP A 298 0.49 -13.55 -5.42
N GLY A 299 1.15 -12.50 -5.96
CA GLY A 299 2.60 -12.30 -5.85
C GLY A 299 3.08 -12.14 -4.41
N VAL A 300 2.39 -11.30 -3.63
CA VAL A 300 2.71 -11.11 -2.20
C VAL A 300 2.56 -12.42 -1.42
N ASN A 301 1.47 -13.17 -1.62
CA ASN A 301 1.29 -14.47 -0.96
C ASN A 301 2.39 -15.47 -1.35
N ALA A 302 2.73 -15.55 -2.64
CA ALA A 302 3.78 -16.46 -3.12
C ALA A 302 5.12 -16.21 -2.40
N ILE A 303 5.43 -14.95 -2.09
CA ILE A 303 6.64 -14.61 -1.33
C ILE A 303 6.47 -14.89 0.16
N LEU A 304 5.38 -14.45 0.78
CA LEU A 304 5.16 -14.65 2.22
C LEU A 304 5.13 -16.12 2.63
N GLU A 305 4.60 -17.02 1.78
CA GLU A 305 4.63 -18.47 1.97
C GLU A 305 6.05 -19.03 2.05
N THR A 306 7.04 -18.36 1.44
CA THR A 306 8.44 -18.80 1.46
C THR A 306 9.24 -18.25 2.63
N ILE A 307 8.96 -17.02 3.07
CA ILE A 307 9.80 -16.29 4.03
C ILE A 307 9.23 -16.19 5.45
N GLY A 308 7.90 -16.33 5.60
CA GLY A 308 7.25 -16.03 6.88
C GLY A 308 6.15 -17.00 7.30
N ASP A 309 5.65 -17.85 6.39
CA ASP A 309 4.44 -18.68 6.63
C ASP A 309 3.23 -17.84 7.09
N VAL A 310 3.14 -16.61 6.55
CA VAL A 310 2.07 -15.64 6.79
C VAL A 310 1.35 -15.42 5.45
N ARG A 311 0.05 -15.10 5.50
CA ARG A 311 -0.71 -14.74 4.30
C ARG A 311 -0.93 -13.22 4.22
N TYR A 312 -1.23 -12.72 3.03
CA TYR A 312 -1.47 -11.29 2.80
C TYR A 312 -2.55 -10.71 3.73
N ASP A 313 -3.63 -11.45 3.98
CA ASP A 313 -4.72 -11.01 4.86
C ASP A 313 -4.24 -10.84 6.31
N GLU A 314 -3.48 -11.81 6.82
CA GLU A 314 -2.85 -11.71 8.15
C GLU A 314 -1.88 -10.53 8.25
N LEU A 315 -1.05 -10.33 7.22
CA LEU A 315 -0.15 -9.18 7.13
C LEU A 315 -0.93 -7.85 7.12
N PHE A 316 -2.04 -7.78 6.37
CA PHE A 316 -2.88 -6.60 6.29
C PHE A 316 -3.52 -6.28 7.64
N PHE A 317 -3.97 -7.28 8.39
CA PHE A 317 -4.55 -7.07 9.72
C PHE A 317 -3.50 -6.60 10.73
N ASP A 318 -2.32 -7.23 10.72
CA ASP A 318 -1.15 -6.79 11.48
C ASP A 318 -0.78 -5.33 11.17
N TRP A 319 -0.71 -4.98 9.88
CA TRP A 319 -0.42 -3.62 9.41
C TRP A 319 -1.49 -2.62 9.84
N SER A 320 -2.77 -3.02 9.81
CA SER A 320 -3.87 -2.19 10.30
C SER A 320 -3.74 -1.90 11.81
N ALA A 321 -3.36 -2.90 12.62
CA ALA A 321 -3.04 -2.66 14.02
C ALA A 321 -1.79 -1.81 14.19
N ALA A 322 -0.73 -2.04 13.42
CA ALA A 322 0.48 -1.23 13.48
C ALA A 322 0.21 0.25 13.20
N THR A 323 -0.67 0.54 12.24
CA THR A 323 -1.11 1.90 11.90
C THR A 323 -1.91 2.56 13.03
N TRP A 324 -2.66 1.78 13.82
CA TRP A 324 -3.39 2.30 14.98
C TRP A 324 -2.48 2.55 16.18
N PHE A 325 -1.65 1.56 16.51
CA PHE A 325 -0.85 1.55 17.74
C PHE A 325 0.35 2.48 17.64
N ASP A 326 1.02 2.51 16.49
CA ASP A 326 2.27 3.22 16.27
C ASP A 326 3.28 2.98 17.42
N ALA A 327 3.48 1.70 17.74
CA ALA A 327 4.32 1.24 18.82
C ALA A 327 5.64 0.63 18.31
N ASP A 328 6.51 0.20 19.21
CA ASP A 328 7.75 -0.48 18.83
C ASP A 328 7.46 -1.87 18.21
N GLY A 329 8.35 -2.31 17.31
CA GLY A 329 8.36 -3.68 16.80
C GLY A 329 7.23 -3.99 15.82
N LYS A 330 6.48 -5.08 16.06
CA LYS A 330 5.45 -5.56 15.13
C LYS A 330 4.30 -4.58 14.93
N PHE A 331 4.00 -3.71 15.91
CA PHE A 331 2.84 -2.82 15.88
C PHE A 331 3.19 -1.35 15.65
N GLY A 332 4.25 -1.07 14.89
CA GLY A 332 4.52 0.27 14.36
C GLY A 332 5.68 0.28 13.39
N TYR A 333 6.39 1.40 13.30
CA TYR A 333 7.43 1.65 12.30
C TYR A 333 8.76 2.08 12.94
N ASP A 334 9.85 1.45 12.53
CA ASP A 334 11.20 1.78 13.01
C ASP A 334 11.86 2.88 12.15
N ARG A 335 11.52 2.95 10.87
CA ARG A 335 12.16 3.83 9.87
C ARG A 335 11.33 5.07 9.51
N ILE A 336 10.11 5.17 10.01
CA ILE A 336 9.13 6.19 9.64
C ILE A 336 8.53 6.75 10.91
N THR A 337 8.37 8.08 10.96
CA THR A 337 7.49 8.72 11.94
C THR A 337 6.06 8.66 11.40
N LEU A 338 5.21 7.85 12.02
CA LEU A 338 3.80 7.80 11.67
C LEU A 338 3.02 8.91 12.40
N GLY A 339 1.97 9.40 11.75
CA GLY A 339 0.99 10.27 12.41
C GLY A 339 -0.16 9.47 13.01
N GLN A 340 -0.99 10.16 13.78
CA GLN A 340 -2.23 9.58 14.26
C GLN A 340 -3.21 9.36 13.08
N VAL A 341 -3.57 8.10 12.84
CA VAL A 341 -4.64 7.75 11.91
C VAL A 341 -5.99 8.31 12.37
N ASP A 342 -6.73 8.88 11.41
CA ASP A 342 -8.08 9.38 11.61
C ASP A 342 -9.02 8.22 11.94
N ARG A 343 -9.94 8.51 12.85
CA ARG A 343 -10.73 7.49 13.54
C ARG A 343 -12.02 8.08 14.05
N ASP A 344 -13.12 7.37 13.85
CA ASP A 344 -14.40 7.76 14.41
C ASP A 344 -14.59 7.18 15.81
N THR A 345 -15.25 7.92 16.70
CA THR A 345 -15.69 7.36 17.99
C THR A 345 -17.03 6.63 17.82
N VAL A 346 -17.09 5.35 18.17
CA VAL A 346 -18.29 4.51 18.09
C VAL A 346 -18.88 4.23 19.46
N SER A 347 -20.22 4.20 19.54
CA SER A 347 -20.89 3.85 20.78
C SER A 347 -20.99 2.35 20.99
N THR A 348 -20.51 1.89 22.14
CA THR A 348 -20.63 0.49 22.60
C THR A 348 -22.04 0.11 23.06
N SER A 349 -23.00 1.05 23.02
CA SER A 349 -24.40 0.83 23.44
C SER A 349 -25.40 0.66 22.29
N LYS A 350 -24.94 0.78 21.04
CA LYS A 350 -25.81 0.78 19.85
C LYS A 350 -25.22 -0.11 18.75
N ARG A 351 -26.09 -0.77 18.00
CA ARG A 351 -25.71 -1.32 16.69
C ARG A 351 -25.49 -0.17 15.73
N ILE A 352 -24.35 -0.17 15.04
CA ILE A 352 -24.00 0.78 14.01
C ILE A 352 -23.97 0.09 12.64
N VAL A 353 -24.20 0.87 11.58
CA VAL A 353 -24.05 0.43 10.18
C VAL A 353 -23.08 1.41 9.53
N ARG A 354 -22.06 0.87 8.88
CA ARG A 354 -20.94 1.64 8.28
C ARG A 354 -20.48 0.94 7.01
N LYS A 355 -19.43 1.51 6.40
CA LYS A 355 -18.84 1.02 5.16
C LYS A 355 -17.38 0.69 5.38
N ALA A 356 -16.93 -0.45 4.89
CA ALA A 356 -15.52 -0.86 4.85
C ALA A 356 -15.14 -1.15 3.40
N ARG A 357 -14.18 -0.41 2.85
CA ARG A 357 -13.69 -0.64 1.50
C ARG A 357 -12.86 -1.92 1.43
N LEU A 358 -12.79 -2.52 0.23
CA LEU A 358 -11.97 -3.69 -0.04
C LEU A 358 -10.51 -3.37 0.28
N TRP A 359 -9.88 -4.08 1.23
CA TRP A 359 -8.52 -3.82 1.68
C TRP A 359 -8.27 -2.35 2.09
N GLY A 360 -9.28 -1.71 2.65
CA GLY A 360 -9.18 -0.44 3.38
C GLY A 360 -9.59 -0.60 4.83
N SER A 361 -9.27 0.37 5.68
CA SER A 361 -9.49 0.23 7.13
C SER A 361 -10.39 1.34 7.69
N ASP A 362 -11.61 0.99 8.10
CA ASP A 362 -12.50 1.86 8.87
C ASP A 362 -12.14 1.78 10.36
N TYR A 363 -11.31 2.71 10.82
CA TYR A 363 -10.83 2.78 12.21
C TYR A 363 -11.87 3.39 13.15
N LEU A 364 -12.22 2.64 14.18
CA LEU A 364 -13.21 3.01 15.19
C LEU A 364 -12.61 2.95 16.60
N GLN A 365 -12.60 4.08 17.29
CA GLN A 365 -12.32 4.14 18.72
C GLN A 365 -13.60 3.88 19.53
N LEU A 366 -13.54 3.05 20.57
CA LEU A 366 -14.70 2.85 21.44
C LEU A 366 -14.91 4.05 22.37
N ASP A 367 -16.17 4.49 22.52
CA ASP A 367 -16.56 5.52 23.48
C ASP A 367 -16.32 5.09 24.94
N GLN A 368 -16.35 3.79 25.19
CA GLN A 368 -16.04 3.14 26.46
C GLN A 368 -15.17 1.92 26.17
N PRO A 369 -13.85 1.99 26.41
CA PRO A 369 -13.00 0.81 26.40
C PRO A 369 -13.46 -0.19 27.46
N GLY A 370 -13.30 -1.48 27.19
CA GLY A 370 -13.79 -2.48 28.13
C GLY A 370 -13.85 -3.89 27.57
N LYS A 371 -14.81 -4.64 28.10
CA LYS A 371 -14.99 -6.07 27.86
C LYS A 371 -16.32 -6.32 27.19
N TYR A 372 -16.27 -6.81 25.96
CA TYR A 372 -17.44 -6.91 25.10
C TYR A 372 -17.54 -8.25 24.37
N ASP A 373 -18.76 -8.71 24.16
CA ASP A 373 -19.08 -9.55 23.02
C ASP A 373 -19.23 -8.63 21.81
N VAL A 374 -18.36 -8.80 20.82
CA VAL A 374 -18.33 -8.00 19.60
C VAL A 374 -19.02 -8.80 18.51
N THR A 375 -20.11 -8.28 17.95
CA THR A 375 -20.80 -8.89 16.82
C THR A 375 -20.56 -8.08 15.56
N LEU A 376 -19.90 -8.70 14.59
CA LEU A 376 -19.69 -8.21 13.24
C LEU A 376 -20.70 -8.87 12.30
N GLU A 377 -21.32 -8.10 11.41
CA GLU A 377 -22.30 -8.58 10.44
C GLU A 377 -21.96 -8.03 9.06
N SER A 378 -21.86 -8.91 8.06
CA SER A 378 -21.83 -8.53 6.65
C SER A 378 -23.25 -8.26 6.16
N LEU A 379 -23.47 -7.06 5.60
CA LEU A 379 -24.79 -6.68 5.06
C LEU A 379 -24.85 -6.79 3.53
N GLY A 380 -23.74 -7.16 2.90
CA GLY A 380 -23.58 -7.22 1.45
C GLY A 380 -23.16 -8.61 0.94
N ASP A 381 -22.49 -8.61 -0.21
CA ASP A 381 -21.89 -9.78 -0.85
C ASP A 381 -20.39 -9.96 -0.46
N ASN A 382 -19.91 -9.17 0.48
CA ASN A 382 -18.53 -9.08 0.92
C ASN A 382 -18.27 -9.89 2.20
N THR A 383 -17.11 -10.53 2.28
CA THR A 383 -16.55 -10.95 3.57
C THR A 383 -16.00 -9.71 4.27
N VAL A 384 -16.38 -9.51 5.53
CA VAL A 384 -15.87 -8.42 6.37
C VAL A 384 -15.05 -8.98 7.52
N VAL A 385 -13.96 -8.30 7.85
CA VAL A 385 -13.08 -8.66 8.96
C VAL A 385 -12.94 -7.47 9.89
N ALA A 386 -13.09 -7.71 11.19
CA ALA A 386 -12.82 -6.75 12.24
C ALA A 386 -11.56 -7.15 13.01
N THR A 387 -10.55 -6.28 12.98
CA THR A 387 -9.35 -6.34 13.81
C THR A 387 -9.64 -5.60 15.12
N LEU A 388 -9.82 -6.34 16.19
CA LEU A 388 -10.11 -5.86 17.54
C LEU A 388 -8.79 -5.50 18.24
N MET A 389 -8.60 -4.23 18.60
CA MET A 389 -7.36 -3.72 19.19
C MET A 389 -7.48 -3.61 20.71
N LEU A 390 -6.58 -4.29 21.40
CA LEU A 390 -6.51 -4.32 22.86
C LEU A 390 -5.58 -3.21 23.37
N SER A 391 -5.72 -2.81 24.63
CA SER A 391 -4.96 -1.72 25.25
C SER A 391 -3.50 -2.06 25.54
N ASP A 392 -3.14 -3.33 25.46
CA ASP A 392 -1.78 -3.82 25.63
C ASP A 392 -1.22 -4.25 24.27
N PRO A 393 -0.27 -3.49 23.68
CA PRO A 393 0.26 -3.74 22.35
C PRO A 393 1.34 -4.83 22.29
N ASP A 394 1.48 -5.69 23.31
CA ASP A 394 2.34 -6.89 23.22
C ASP A 394 1.87 -7.85 22.08
N GLU A 395 2.59 -8.94 21.77
CA GLU A 395 2.33 -9.83 20.62
C GLU A 395 0.86 -10.31 20.44
N THR A 396 0.05 -10.27 21.51
CA THR A 396 -1.39 -10.61 21.53
C THR A 396 -2.33 -9.40 21.43
N GLY A 397 -1.82 -8.22 21.06
CA GLY A 397 -2.54 -6.93 21.11
C GLY A 397 -3.71 -6.78 20.14
N GLN A 398 -3.95 -7.77 19.28
CA GLN A 398 -5.08 -7.80 18.36
C GLN A 398 -5.77 -9.17 18.25
N ILE A 399 -7.06 -9.17 17.91
CA ILE A 399 -7.86 -10.35 17.58
C ILE A 399 -8.66 -10.05 16.32
N SER A 400 -8.62 -10.93 15.31
CA SER A 400 -9.42 -10.76 14.09
C SER A 400 -10.64 -11.68 14.09
N ILE A 401 -11.80 -11.13 13.69
CA ILE A 401 -13.04 -11.89 13.51
C ILE A 401 -13.61 -11.61 12.12
N ALA A 402 -14.11 -12.64 11.44
CA ALA A 402 -14.63 -12.53 10.09
C ALA A 402 -16.12 -12.87 10.04
N ALA A 403 -16.89 -12.16 9.22
CA ALA A 403 -18.25 -12.53 8.85
C ALA A 403 -18.34 -12.72 7.34
N ASP A 404 -18.74 -13.92 6.92
CA ASP A 404 -19.01 -14.26 5.52
C ASP A 404 -20.19 -13.45 4.96
N PRO A 405 -20.33 -13.35 3.63
CA PRO A 405 -21.41 -12.60 2.98
C PRO A 405 -22.80 -12.92 3.54
N GLY A 406 -23.51 -11.88 4.00
CA GLY A 406 -24.85 -12.00 4.57
C GLY A 406 -24.94 -12.76 5.91
N SER A 407 -23.81 -12.94 6.60
CA SER A 407 -23.73 -13.61 7.90
C SER A 407 -23.27 -12.67 9.01
N GLN A 408 -23.30 -13.17 10.25
CA GLN A 408 -22.73 -12.48 11.40
C GLN A 408 -21.86 -13.43 12.22
N THR A 409 -20.84 -12.86 12.86
CA THR A 409 -19.93 -13.54 13.78
C THR A 409 -19.85 -12.74 15.07
N THR A 410 -19.98 -13.44 16.20
CA THR A 410 -19.83 -12.86 17.53
C THR A 410 -18.60 -13.43 18.20
N ALA A 411 -17.71 -12.56 18.71
CA ALA A 411 -16.59 -12.96 19.55
C ALA A 411 -16.75 -12.39 20.96
N SER A 412 -16.67 -13.28 21.94
CA SER A 412 -16.76 -12.95 23.36
C SER A 412 -15.37 -12.73 23.94
N LEU A 413 -15.04 -11.47 24.27
CA LEU A 413 -13.73 -11.14 24.82
C LEU A 413 -13.71 -11.35 26.34
N TYR A 414 -12.67 -12.03 26.85
CA TYR A 414 -12.44 -12.17 28.29
C TYR A 414 -11.69 -10.96 28.89
N THR A 415 -10.99 -10.18 28.07
CA THR A 415 -10.18 -9.02 28.49
C THR A 415 -11.01 -7.74 28.56
N SER A 416 -10.68 -6.85 29.49
CA SER A 416 -11.24 -5.50 29.57
C SER A 416 -10.48 -4.47 28.74
N GLY A 417 -9.52 -4.92 27.92
CA GLY A 417 -8.63 -4.05 27.17
C GLY A 417 -9.14 -3.62 25.79
N LEU A 418 -10.32 -4.04 25.33
CA LEU A 418 -10.77 -3.63 23.98
C LEU A 418 -10.96 -2.11 23.96
N GLN A 419 -10.23 -1.44 23.07
CA GLN A 419 -10.24 0.02 22.96
C GLN A 419 -10.64 0.50 21.57
N ALA A 420 -10.44 -0.32 20.53
CA ALA A 420 -10.73 0.05 19.15
C ALA A 420 -10.96 -1.16 18.26
N VAL A 421 -11.50 -0.89 17.09
CA VAL A 421 -11.75 -1.87 16.03
C VAL A 421 -11.41 -1.23 14.69
N ALA A 422 -10.66 -1.92 13.84
CA ALA A 422 -10.57 -1.60 12.42
C ALA A 422 -11.37 -2.62 11.62
N VAL A 423 -12.23 -2.16 10.71
CA VAL A 423 -13.02 -3.06 9.85
C VAL A 423 -12.61 -2.90 8.39
N THR A 424 -12.41 -4.03 7.71
CA THR A 424 -12.08 -4.10 6.29
C THR A 424 -13.00 -5.09 5.56
N SER A 425 -13.22 -4.86 4.27
CA SER A 425 -13.77 -5.90 3.38
C SER A 425 -12.62 -6.65 2.72
N THR A 426 -12.71 -7.96 2.59
CA THR A 426 -11.64 -8.79 1.98
C THR A 426 -12.07 -9.45 0.67
N SER A 427 -13.35 -9.33 0.30
CA SER A 427 -13.93 -9.87 -0.92
C SER A 427 -15.20 -9.12 -1.32
N GLY A 428 -15.77 -9.46 -2.47
CA GLY A 428 -17.06 -8.92 -2.92
C GLY A 428 -17.00 -7.48 -3.42
N THR A 429 -18.17 -6.88 -3.62
CA THR A 429 -18.33 -5.50 -4.12
C THR A 429 -19.09 -4.60 -3.16
N GLY A 430 -19.78 -5.19 -2.18
CA GLY A 430 -20.41 -4.52 -1.08
C GLY A 430 -19.38 -3.95 -0.12
N GLU A 431 -19.79 -2.89 0.59
CA GLU A 431 -18.98 -2.25 1.63
C GLU A 431 -19.72 -2.24 2.96
N ASP A 432 -21.04 -2.48 2.96
CA ASP A 432 -21.88 -2.26 4.13
C ASP A 432 -21.67 -3.37 5.18
N TYR A 433 -21.42 -2.96 6.41
CA TYR A 433 -21.31 -3.84 7.56
C TYR A 433 -22.06 -3.27 8.76
N ALA A 434 -22.37 -4.12 9.73
CA ALA A 434 -22.82 -3.68 11.04
C ALA A 434 -21.92 -4.20 12.15
N LEU A 435 -21.82 -3.38 13.20
CA LEU A 435 -21.06 -3.69 14.40
C LEU A 435 -21.92 -3.41 15.62
N SER A 436 -21.88 -4.31 16.58
CA SER A 436 -22.53 -4.11 17.88
C SER A 436 -21.72 -4.72 19.00
N PHE A 437 -21.89 -4.14 20.18
CA PHE A 437 -21.18 -4.52 21.38
C PHE A 437 -22.21 -4.82 22.47
N SER A 438 -22.03 -5.92 23.19
CA SER A 438 -22.74 -6.17 24.45
C SER A 438 -21.72 -6.46 25.55
N PRO A 439 -21.95 -6.05 26.80
CA PRO A 439 -21.04 -6.38 27.89
C PRO A 439 -20.83 -7.89 27.96
N SER A 440 -19.57 -8.35 27.84
CA SER A 440 -19.30 -9.78 27.92
C SER A 440 -19.40 -10.26 29.37
N THR A 441 -20.05 -11.41 29.55
CA THR A 441 -20.10 -12.11 30.85
C THR A 441 -19.02 -13.18 30.98
N LEU A 442 -18.28 -13.47 29.90
CA LEU A 442 -17.26 -14.50 29.84
C LEU A 442 -16.12 -14.19 30.80
N GLN A 443 -15.86 -14.96 31.86
CA GLN A 443 -14.72 -14.70 32.75
C GLN A 443 -13.47 -15.45 32.31
N ALA A 444 -12.30 -14.79 32.37
CA ALA A 444 -11.04 -15.53 32.34
C ALA A 444 -11.00 -16.39 33.60
N GLY A 445 -10.92 -17.71 33.44
CA GLY A 445 -10.86 -18.64 34.56
C GLY A 445 -9.56 -18.51 35.35
N THR A 446 -9.24 -19.54 36.13
CA THR A 446 -7.90 -19.68 36.71
C THR A 446 -7.01 -20.46 35.74
N PRO A 447 -5.69 -20.18 35.64
CA PRO A 447 -4.76 -21.02 34.86
C PRO A 447 -4.86 -22.52 35.19
N GLN A 448 -5.09 -22.85 36.47
CA GLN A 448 -5.33 -24.21 36.95
C GLN A 448 -6.54 -24.91 36.31
N ALA A 449 -7.51 -24.14 35.82
CA ALA A 449 -8.69 -24.70 35.16
C ALA A 449 -8.39 -25.14 33.73
N THR A 450 -7.38 -24.53 33.10
CA THR A 450 -6.97 -24.80 31.70
C THR A 450 -5.77 -25.75 31.59
N ASP A 451 -5.09 -26.02 32.70
CA ASP A 451 -4.12 -27.11 32.88
C ASP A 451 -4.88 -28.44 33.07
N SER A 452 -5.16 -29.05 31.93
CA SER A 452 -5.98 -30.26 31.79
C SER A 452 -5.21 -31.53 32.13
N ASP A 453 -3.88 -31.52 32.04
CA ASP A 453 -3.02 -32.65 32.39
C ASP A 453 -2.42 -32.61 33.78
N ARG A 454 -2.53 -31.45 34.43
CA ARG A 454 -2.16 -31.16 35.82
C ARG A 454 -0.67 -31.23 36.07
N ASP A 455 0.14 -30.85 35.07
CA ASP A 455 1.58 -30.78 35.22
C ASP A 455 2.06 -29.42 35.79
N GLY A 456 1.16 -28.45 35.92
CA GLY A 456 1.42 -27.12 36.47
C GLY A 456 1.75 -26.05 35.42
N ASP A 457 1.76 -26.44 34.15
CA ASP A 457 1.92 -25.56 33.00
C ASP A 457 0.61 -25.55 32.17
N VAL A 458 0.32 -24.45 31.48
CA VAL A 458 -0.76 -24.42 30.46
C VAL A 458 -0.10 -24.38 29.10
N ASP A 459 -0.01 -25.52 28.43
CA ASP A 459 0.82 -25.67 27.24
C ASP A 459 0.13 -26.40 26.08
N PHE A 460 0.92 -26.81 25.08
CA PHE A 460 0.39 -27.46 23.89
C PHE A 460 -0.26 -28.82 24.19
N ASN A 461 0.16 -29.54 25.23
CA ASN A 461 -0.48 -30.79 25.64
C ASN A 461 -1.91 -30.55 26.13
N ASP A 462 -2.14 -29.44 26.83
CA ASP A 462 -3.49 -29.04 27.23
C ASP A 462 -4.36 -28.66 26.05
N PHE A 463 -3.77 -27.96 25.07
CA PHE A 463 -4.46 -27.62 23.83
C PHE A 463 -4.94 -28.87 23.10
N LEU A 464 -4.08 -29.88 22.94
CA LEU A 464 -4.45 -31.13 22.27
C LEU A 464 -5.64 -31.81 22.95
N ARG A 465 -5.63 -31.83 24.29
CA ARG A 465 -6.72 -32.38 25.09
C ARG A 465 -8.01 -31.58 24.95
N PHE A 466 -7.92 -30.25 24.97
CA PHE A 466 -9.05 -29.36 24.71
C PHE A 466 -9.63 -29.61 23.30
N ALA A 467 -8.78 -29.69 22.28
CA ALA A 467 -9.17 -29.85 20.88
C ALA A 467 -9.94 -31.14 20.61
N GLU A 468 -9.66 -32.23 21.33
CA GLU A 468 -10.41 -33.49 21.25
C GLU A 468 -11.91 -33.33 21.60
N HIS A 469 -12.24 -32.29 22.37
CA HIS A 469 -13.58 -32.01 22.86
C HIS A 469 -14.22 -30.76 22.24
N PHE A 470 -13.51 -30.07 21.34
CA PHE A 470 -13.99 -28.84 20.70
C PHE A 470 -15.23 -29.09 19.81
N SER A 471 -16.11 -28.09 19.72
CA SER A 471 -17.39 -28.15 19.00
C SER A 471 -18.37 -29.21 19.53
N THR A 472 -18.30 -29.55 20.82
CA THR A 472 -19.25 -30.45 21.48
C THR A 472 -20.19 -29.69 22.41
N VAL A 473 -21.34 -30.30 22.76
CA VAL A 473 -22.35 -29.70 23.65
C VAL A 473 -22.86 -30.73 24.65
N ALA A 474 -23.32 -30.27 25.81
CA ALA A 474 -23.80 -31.14 26.87
C ALA A 474 -24.88 -32.12 26.36
N GLY A 475 -24.69 -33.41 26.68
CA GLY A 475 -25.56 -34.48 26.23
C GLY A 475 -25.24 -35.05 24.84
N ARG A 476 -24.21 -34.55 24.14
CA ARG A 476 -23.64 -35.19 22.95
C ARG A 476 -22.40 -36.03 23.30
N LEU A 477 -22.17 -37.07 22.50
CA LEU A 477 -20.99 -37.91 22.63
C LEU A 477 -19.74 -37.06 22.36
N GLY A 478 -18.73 -37.16 23.23
CA GLY A 478 -17.51 -36.35 23.15
C GLY A 478 -17.53 -35.07 24.00
N TYR A 479 -18.67 -34.64 24.56
CA TYR A 479 -18.67 -33.53 25.51
C TYR A 479 -18.05 -33.94 26.85
N ASN A 480 -17.10 -33.12 27.32
CA ASN A 480 -16.50 -33.27 28.64
C ASN A 480 -16.52 -31.90 29.36
N PRO A 481 -17.27 -31.77 30.48
CA PRO A 481 -17.45 -30.49 31.17
C PRO A 481 -16.16 -29.92 31.79
N THR A 482 -15.05 -30.67 31.80
CA THR A 482 -13.75 -30.15 32.23
C THR A 482 -13.16 -29.11 31.26
N TYR A 483 -13.56 -29.14 29.98
CA TYR A 483 -13.10 -28.19 28.96
C TYR A 483 -14.14 -27.12 28.59
N ASP A 484 -15.28 -27.13 29.30
CA ASP A 484 -16.32 -26.10 29.25
C ASP A 484 -15.99 -25.07 30.33
N TYR A 485 -15.02 -24.19 30.01
CA TYR A 485 -14.38 -23.28 30.96
C TYR A 485 -15.29 -22.14 31.38
N ASN A 486 -16.29 -21.80 30.56
CA ASN A 486 -17.29 -20.79 30.89
C ASN A 486 -18.60 -21.37 31.47
N THR A 487 -18.73 -22.70 31.53
CA THR A 487 -19.89 -23.45 32.01
C THR A 487 -21.19 -23.17 31.26
N ASP A 488 -21.10 -22.83 29.97
CA ASP A 488 -22.24 -22.53 29.10
C ASP A 488 -22.90 -23.77 28.46
N HIS A 489 -22.39 -24.96 28.79
CA HIS A 489 -22.82 -26.26 28.26
C HIS A 489 -22.44 -26.53 26.80
N ALA A 490 -21.50 -25.78 26.25
CA ALA A 490 -20.82 -26.03 25.00
C ALA A 490 -19.31 -25.91 25.19
N ILE A 491 -18.54 -26.58 24.32
CA ILE A 491 -17.08 -26.44 24.26
C ILE A 491 -16.80 -25.85 22.88
N ASN A 492 -16.61 -24.54 22.84
CA ASN A 492 -16.59 -23.78 21.60
C ASN A 492 -15.50 -22.69 21.64
N PHE A 493 -15.55 -21.75 20.69
CA PHE A 493 -14.55 -20.70 20.57
C PHE A 493 -14.41 -19.84 21.85
N SER A 494 -15.48 -19.64 22.62
CA SER A 494 -15.42 -18.94 23.91
C SER A 494 -14.52 -19.66 24.92
N ASP A 495 -14.57 -20.99 24.97
CA ASP A 495 -13.67 -21.80 25.82
C ASP A 495 -12.24 -21.76 25.31
N PHE A 496 -12.07 -21.80 23.98
CA PHE A 496 -10.75 -21.64 23.38
C PHE A 496 -10.12 -20.28 23.74
N LEU A 497 -10.90 -19.20 23.74
CA LEU A 497 -10.40 -17.89 24.16
C LEU A 497 -10.01 -17.87 25.65
N ILE A 498 -10.76 -18.55 26.52
CA ILE A 498 -10.35 -18.71 27.93
C ILE A 498 -9.05 -19.50 28.03
N PHE A 499 -8.92 -20.61 27.30
CA PHE A 499 -7.69 -21.40 27.22
C PHE A 499 -6.50 -20.56 26.78
N ALA A 500 -6.63 -19.86 25.65
CA ALA A 500 -5.59 -19.00 25.08
C ALA A 500 -5.14 -17.90 26.05
N SER A 501 -6.05 -17.38 26.88
CA SER A 501 -5.72 -16.38 27.91
C SER A 501 -4.75 -16.86 28.99
N HIS A 502 -4.59 -18.18 29.13
CA HIS A 502 -3.73 -18.81 30.11
C HIS A 502 -2.54 -19.55 29.49
N PHE A 503 -2.48 -19.68 28.17
CA PHE A 503 -1.41 -20.38 27.47
C PHE A 503 -0.03 -19.80 27.82
N GLY A 504 0.93 -20.66 28.09
CA GLY A 504 2.29 -20.31 28.51
C GLY A 504 2.44 -19.93 29.99
N LYS A 505 1.39 -20.03 30.82
CA LYS A 505 1.49 -19.77 32.27
C LYS A 505 1.88 -21.03 33.03
N SER A 506 2.77 -20.86 34.01
CA SER A 506 3.15 -21.87 35.01
C SER A 506 2.70 -21.44 36.40
N PHE A 507 2.34 -22.35 37.29
CA PHE A 507 1.87 -21.99 38.65
C PHE A 507 2.14 -23.01 39.77
#